data_AF-A0A4Y7TWC9-F1
#
_entry.id   AF-A0A4Y7TWC9-F1
#
_cell.length_a   1.000
_cell.length_b   1.000
_cell.length_c   1.000
_cell.angle_alpha   90.00
_cell.angle_beta   90.00
_cell.angle_gamma   90.00
#
_symmetry.space_group_name_H-M   'P 1'
#
loop_
_entity.id
_entity.type
_entity.pdbx_description
1 polymer ?
#
loop_
_entity_poly.entity_id
_entity_poly.type
_entity_poly.pdbx_seq_one_letter_code
_entity_poly.pdbx_strand_id
1 'polypeptide(L)' 'MQFRSLVAALALATAALAVPVDIVSTPQCGGKQWTGPTTCLKTDYVCFEFNDYYSECIHKTQVASWSVGKPVKNE' A
#
# COMPACT_ATOMS: atom_id res chain seq x y z
N MET A 1 62.37 11.40 9.81
CA MET A 1 61.67 11.61 11.11
C MET A 1 60.19 11.75 10.81
N GLN A 2 59.38 10.83 11.34
CA GLN A 2 57.92 10.80 11.20
C GLN A 2 57.29 11.88 12.08
N PHE A 3 56.25 12.57 11.59
CA PHE A 3 55.26 13.20 12.46
C PHE A 3 53.84 12.79 12.03
N ARG A 4 53.09 12.39 13.05
CA ARG A 4 52.02 11.41 13.03
C ARG A 4 50.69 12.06 12.67
N SER A 5 49.92 11.38 11.82
CA SER A 5 48.53 11.67 11.51
C SER A 5 47.69 11.77 12.79
N LEU A 6 46.99 12.89 12.97
CA LEU A 6 45.91 13.02 13.94
C LEU A 6 44.58 13.04 13.17
N VAL A 7 44.06 11.85 12.86
CA VAL A 7 42.69 11.70 12.38
C VAL A 7 41.78 11.65 13.61
N ALA A 8 41.19 12.77 13.98
CA ALA A 8 40.14 12.81 14.99
C ALA A 8 38.86 12.20 14.38
N ALA A 9 38.58 10.94 14.71
CA ALA A 9 37.36 10.26 14.28
C ALA A 9 36.16 10.80 15.08
N LEU A 10 35.40 11.70 14.46
CA LEU A 10 34.11 12.16 14.98
C LEU A 10 33.05 11.07 14.68
N ALA A 11 32.75 10.23 15.66
CA ALA A 11 31.69 9.24 15.53
C ALA A 11 30.32 9.93 15.70
N LEU A 12 29.66 10.25 14.59
CA LEU A 12 28.27 10.68 14.56
C LEU A 12 27.37 9.47 14.86
N ALA A 13 26.86 9.38 16.09
CA ALA A 13 25.85 8.39 16.46
C ALA A 13 24.50 8.82 15.89
N THR A 14 24.10 8.22 14.76
CA THR A 14 22.76 8.39 14.19
C THR A 14 21.76 7.52 14.96
N ALA A 15 20.98 8.14 15.85
CA ALA A 15 19.82 7.49 16.45
C ALA A 15 18.73 7.35 15.38
N ALA A 16 18.44 6.11 14.96
CA ALA A 16 17.34 5.82 14.05
C ALA A 16 16.00 5.96 14.81
N LEU A 17 15.25 7.02 14.52
CA LEU A 17 13.86 7.14 14.96
C LEU A 17 13.01 6.21 14.07
N ALA A 18 12.48 5.14 14.66
CA ALA A 18 11.49 4.30 14.01
C ALA A 18 10.16 5.08 13.92
N VAL A 19 9.96 5.80 12.81
CA VAL A 19 8.64 6.33 12.47
C VAL A 19 7.73 5.16 12.10
N PRO A 20 6.50 5.07 12.64
CA PRO A 20 5.55 4.06 12.18
C PRO A 20 5.34 4.25 10.68
N VAL A 21 5.60 3.21 9.90
CA VAL A 21 5.24 3.23 8.49
C VAL A 21 3.71 3.17 8.46
N ASP A 22 3.09 4.30 8.21
CA ASP A 22 1.70 4.31 7.82
C ASP A 22 1.66 3.51 6.52
N ILE A 23 1.21 2.25 6.62
CA ILE A 23 0.88 1.42 5.47
C ILE A 23 0.04 2.31 4.59
N VAL A 24 0.63 2.73 3.47
CA VAL A 24 0.11 3.83 2.67
C VAL A 24 -1.38 3.55 2.43
N SER A 25 -2.25 4.39 2.98
CA SER A 25 -3.70 4.20 2.89
C SER A 25 -4.16 4.58 1.50
N THR A 26 -3.64 3.87 0.50
CA THR A 26 -4.11 4.00 -0.86
C THR A 26 -5.49 3.37 -0.92
N PRO A 27 -6.45 4.03 -1.58
CA PRO A 27 -7.74 3.41 -1.82
C PRO A 27 -7.61 2.19 -2.76
N GLN A 28 -6.56 2.13 -3.58
CA GLN A 28 -6.27 1.02 -4.48
C GLN A 28 -5.85 -0.25 -3.73
N CYS A 29 -6.42 -1.36 -4.15
CA CYS A 29 -6.18 -2.70 -3.61
C CYS A 29 -5.89 -3.73 -4.72
N GLY A 30 -5.89 -3.33 -5.99
CA GLY A 30 -5.69 -4.27 -7.09
C GLY A 30 -5.55 -3.60 -8.44
N GLY A 31 -5.30 -4.43 -9.45
CA GLY A 31 -5.08 -4.02 -10.83
C GLY A 31 -3.79 -4.61 -11.42
N LYS A 32 -3.73 -4.72 -12.74
CA LYS A 32 -2.52 -5.07 -13.48
C LYS A 32 -1.40 -4.11 -13.11
N GLN A 33 -0.24 -4.69 -12.78
CA GLN A 33 0.96 -3.98 -12.32
C GLN A 33 0.86 -3.36 -10.92
N TRP A 34 -0.23 -3.58 -10.16
CA TRP A 34 -0.31 -3.18 -8.77
C TRP A 34 0.62 -4.04 -7.91
N THR A 35 1.55 -3.40 -7.20
CA THR A 35 2.51 -4.04 -6.28
C THR A 35 2.26 -3.69 -4.81
N GLY A 36 1.20 -2.92 -4.55
CA GLY A 36 0.81 -2.51 -3.21
C GLY A 36 -0.06 -3.52 -2.48
N PRO A 37 -0.66 -3.13 -1.34
CA PRO A 37 -1.53 -3.99 -0.56
C PRO A 37 -2.74 -4.47 -1.37
N THR A 38 -3.11 -5.74 -1.23
CA THR A 38 -4.30 -6.32 -1.89
C THR A 38 -5.49 -6.52 -0.96
N THR A 39 -5.31 -6.20 0.32
CA THR A 39 -6.32 -6.34 1.37
C THR A 39 -6.80 -4.97 1.84
N CYS A 40 -8.10 -4.82 2.02
CA CYS A 40 -8.67 -3.60 2.60
C CYS A 40 -8.48 -3.56 4.11
N LEU A 41 -7.98 -2.43 4.62
CA LEU A 41 -7.67 -2.25 6.05
C LEU A 41 -8.92 -2.13 6.93
N LYS A 42 -10.02 -1.66 6.35
CA LYS A 42 -11.28 -1.43 7.07
C LYS A 42 -12.16 -2.69 7.03
N THR A 43 -12.72 -3.04 8.17
CA THR A 43 -13.80 -4.04 8.24
C THR A 43 -14.97 -3.62 7.36
N ASP A 44 -15.65 -4.59 6.75
CA ASP A 44 -16.77 -4.37 5.82
C ASP A 44 -16.42 -3.65 4.50
N TYR A 45 -15.13 -3.54 4.18
CA TYR A 45 -14.67 -3.13 2.85
C TYR A 45 -14.24 -4.35 2.04
N VAL A 46 -14.50 -4.29 0.74
CA VAL A 46 -14.07 -5.30 -0.22
C VAL A 46 -13.25 -4.63 -1.32
N CYS A 47 -12.28 -5.36 -1.86
CA CYS A 47 -11.54 -4.91 -3.02
C CYS A 47 -12.40 -5.10 -4.27
N PHE A 48 -12.97 -4.01 -4.77
CA PHE A 48 -13.87 -4.03 -5.92
C PHE A 48 -13.11 -3.61 -7.18
N GLU A 49 -13.19 -4.45 -8.21
CA GLU A 49 -12.57 -4.18 -9.50
C GLU A 49 -13.42 -3.19 -10.31
N PHE A 50 -12.81 -2.08 -10.71
CA PHE A 50 -13.42 -1.15 -11.67
C PHE A 50 -12.99 -1.45 -13.10
N ASN A 51 -11.73 -1.87 -13.27
CA ASN A 51 -11.17 -2.33 -14.53
C ASN A 51 -9.91 -3.17 -14.28
N ASP A 52 -9.37 -3.77 -15.34
CA ASP A 52 -8.16 -4.57 -15.32
C ASP A 52 -6.96 -3.95 -14.59
N TYR A 53 -6.85 -2.62 -14.55
CA TYR A 53 -5.70 -1.89 -14.02
C TYR A 53 -5.98 -1.24 -12.66
N TYR A 54 -7.23 -1.27 -12.19
CA TYR A 54 -7.62 -0.57 -10.96
C TYR A 54 -8.75 -1.27 -10.22
N SER A 55 -8.48 -1.62 -8.97
CA SER A 55 -9.46 -2.07 -7.99
C SER A 55 -9.35 -1.22 -6.73
N GLU A 56 -10.46 -0.86 -6.12
CA GLU A 56 -10.51 0.01 -4.95
C GLU A 56 -11.23 -0.64 -3.77
N CYS A 57 -10.80 -0.30 -2.56
CA CYS A 57 -11.50 -0.65 -1.34
C CYS A 57 -12.77 0.19 -1.21
N ILE A 58 -13.92 -0.44 -1.40
CA ILE A 58 -15.23 0.17 -1.20
C ILE A 58 -16.00 -0.55 -0.11
N HIS A 59 -16.86 0.19 0.61
CA HIS A 59 -17.71 -0.43 1.61
C HIS A 59 -18.66 -1.42 0.92
N LYS A 60 -18.91 -2.58 1.56
CA LYS A 60 -19.73 -3.66 0.98
C LYS A 60 -21.13 -3.21 0.55
N THR A 61 -21.68 -2.15 1.15
CA THR A 61 -22.99 -1.59 0.77
C THR A 61 -22.92 -0.62 -0.42
N GLN A 62 -21.73 -0.15 -0.78
CA GLN A 62 -21.46 0.74 -1.91
C GLN A 62 -21.00 0.00 -3.16
N VAL A 63 -20.64 -1.29 -3.02
CA VAL A 63 -20.52 -2.19 -4.17
C VAL A 63 -21.85 -2.11 -4.90
N ALA A 64 -21.84 -1.41 -6.03
CA ALA A 64 -23.08 -1.04 -6.66
C ALA A 64 -23.85 -2.32 -6.98
N SER A 65 -25.14 -2.30 -6.68
CA SER A 65 -26.04 -3.45 -6.83
C SER A 65 -26.13 -4.00 -8.25
N TRP A 66 -25.53 -3.33 -9.25
CA TRP A 66 -25.34 -3.89 -10.59
C TRP A 66 -24.35 -5.06 -10.61
N SER A 67 -23.41 -5.13 -9.67
CA SER A 67 -22.44 -6.23 -9.54
C SER A 67 -23.03 -7.38 -8.70
N VAL A 68 -23.91 -7.07 -7.75
CA VAL A 68 -24.70 -8.02 -6.97
C VAL A 68 -26.08 -8.16 -7.64
N GLY A 69 -26.10 -8.62 -8.90
CA GLY A 69 -27.38 -8.77 -9.61
C GLY A 69 -27.37 -8.64 -11.12
N LYS A 70 -26.24 -8.35 -11.79
CA LYS A 70 -26.17 -8.69 -13.21
C LYS A 70 -26.22 -10.23 -13.30
N PRO A 71 -27.22 -10.83 -13.99
CA PRO A 71 -27.05 -12.20 -14.42
C PRO A 71 -25.73 -12.24 -15.19
N VAL A 72 -24.85 -13.18 -14.82
CA VAL A 72 -23.78 -13.61 -15.72
C VAL A 72 -24.49 -13.90 -17.03
N LYS A 73 -24.24 -13.08 -18.05
CA LYS A 73 -24.84 -13.35 -19.36
C LYS A 73 -24.16 -14.63 -19.82
N ASN A 74 -24.91 -15.72 -19.77
CA ASN A 74 -24.60 -16.93 -20.51
C ASN A 74 -24.87 -16.57 -21.98
N GLU A 75 -23.91 -15.95 -22.63
CA GLU A 75 -23.81 -15.87 -24.10
C GLU A 75 -22.44 -16.42 -24.50
#